data_AF-B4DWX4-F1
#
_entry.id   AF-B4DWX4-F1
#
_cell.length_a   1.000
_cell.length_b   1.000
_cell.length_c   1.000
_cell.angle_alpha   90.00
_cell.angle_beta   90.00
_cell.angle_gamma   90.00
#
_symmetry.space_group_name_H-M   'P 1'
#
loop_
_entity.id
_entity.type
_entity.pdbx_description
1 polymer ?
#
loop_
_entity_poly.entity_id
_entity_poly.type
_entity_poly.pdbx_seq_one_letter_code
_entity_poly.pdbx_strand_id
1 'polypeptide(L)'
;MTPSDLRNLDELVREILGRCTCPDQFPMIKVSEGKYRVGDSSLLIFVRVLRSHVMVRVGGGWDTLEHYLDKHDPCRCSSTAHRPPQPRVCTFSPQRVSPTTSPRPASPVPGSERRGSRPEMTPVSLRSTKEGPETPPR
;
A
#
# COMPACT_ATOMS: atom_id res chain seq x y z
N MET A 1 -16.67 15.14 -4.86
CA MET A 1 -16.26 16.11 -3.82
C MET A 1 -16.74 17.47 -4.27
N THR A 2 -17.40 18.23 -3.41
CA THR A 2 -17.80 19.60 -3.74
C THR A 2 -16.59 20.53 -3.65
N PRO A 3 -16.56 21.67 -4.35
CA PRO A 3 -15.42 22.60 -4.29
C PRO A 3 -15.11 23.12 -2.88
N SER A 4 -16.11 23.17 -1.99
CA SER A 4 -15.94 23.50 -0.58
C SER A 4 -15.17 22.43 0.19
N ASP A 5 -15.42 21.15 -0.09
CA ASP A 5 -14.68 20.03 0.51
C ASP A 5 -13.19 20.07 0.15
N LEU A 6 -12.85 20.65 -1.01
CA LEU A 6 -11.48 20.76 -1.51
C LEU A 6 -10.68 21.88 -0.86
N ARG A 7 -11.35 23.02 -0.61
CA ARG A 7 -10.77 24.10 0.21
C ARG A 7 -10.49 23.58 1.61
N ASN A 8 -11.44 22.84 2.18
CA ASN A 8 -11.28 22.17 3.46
C ASN A 8 -10.13 21.16 3.47
N LEU A 9 -9.95 20.37 2.40
CA LEU A 9 -8.83 19.41 2.31
C LEU A 9 -7.46 20.09 2.44
N ASP A 10 -7.24 21.16 1.68
CA ASP A 10 -5.95 21.84 1.62
C ASP A 10 -5.62 22.55 2.95
N GLU A 11 -6.62 23.10 3.63
CA GLU A 11 -6.51 23.64 4.98
C GLU A 11 -6.12 22.56 6.00
N LEU A 12 -6.80 21.41 5.98
CA LEU A 12 -6.48 20.29 6.88
C LEU A 12 -5.08 19.71 6.63
N VAL A 13 -4.66 19.61 5.35
CA VAL A 13 -3.30 19.18 5.01
C VAL A 13 -2.27 20.16 5.58
N ARG A 14 -2.48 21.46 5.40
CA ARG A 14 -1.58 22.50 5.97
C ARG A 14 -1.54 22.44 7.49
N GLU A 15 -2.67 22.24 8.15
CA GLU A 15 -2.72 22.12 9.61
C GLU A 15 -1.87 20.93 10.10
N ILE A 16 -2.01 19.77 9.46
CA ILE A 16 -1.26 18.56 9.84
C ILE A 16 0.25 18.76 9.60
N LEU A 17 0.63 19.36 8.46
CA LEU A 17 2.03 19.67 8.15
C LEU A 17 2.62 20.74 9.08
N GLY A 18 1.82 21.71 9.51
CA GLY A 18 2.21 22.77 10.43
C GLY A 18 2.55 22.30 11.85
N ARG A 19 2.29 21.02 12.18
CA ARG A 19 2.75 20.40 13.44
C ARG A 19 4.23 19.99 13.39
N CYS A 20 4.86 20.05 12.21
CA CYS A 20 6.29 19.81 12.04
C CYS A 20 7.11 20.85 12.80
N THR A 21 8.18 20.42 13.46
CA THR A 21 9.12 21.30 14.21
C THR A 21 10.51 21.37 13.58
N CYS A 22 10.67 20.79 12.38
CA CYS A 22 11.91 20.89 11.61
C CYS A 22 12.18 22.35 11.19
N PRO A 23 13.45 22.79 11.11
CA PRO A 23 13.80 24.11 10.57
C PRO A 23 13.35 24.24 9.10
N ASP A 24 13.42 23.14 8.36
CA ASP A 24 12.84 22.98 7.03
C ASP A 24 11.66 22.00 7.12
N GLN A 25 10.44 22.48 6.84
CA GLN A 25 9.25 21.64 6.90
C GLN A 25 9.28 20.53 5.86
N PHE A 26 8.69 19.37 6.21
CA PHE A 26 8.55 18.25 5.29
C PHE A 26 7.87 18.71 3.98
N PRO A 27 8.56 18.64 2.82
CA PRO A 27 8.10 19.28 1.61
C PRO A 27 6.94 18.48 1.00
N MET A 28 5.72 19.00 1.15
CA MET A 28 4.52 18.44 0.54
C MET A 28 3.74 19.56 -0.17
N ILE A 29 3.76 19.53 -1.50
CA ILE A 29 3.31 20.64 -2.35
C ILE A 29 2.10 20.19 -3.16
N LYS A 30 1.01 20.97 -3.11
CA LYS A 30 -0.19 20.73 -3.92
C LYS A 30 0.12 20.95 -5.40
N VAL A 31 -0.14 19.94 -6.21
CA VAL A 31 -0.03 20.01 -7.68
C VAL A 31 -1.39 20.28 -8.30
N SER A 32 -2.39 19.51 -7.89
CA SER A 32 -3.77 19.68 -8.32
C SER A 32 -4.71 19.27 -7.19
N GLU A 33 -6.01 19.37 -7.43
CA GLU A 33 -7.01 18.82 -6.52
C GLU A 33 -6.68 17.37 -6.14
N GLY A 34 -6.58 17.11 -4.83
CA GLY A 34 -6.29 15.79 -4.28
C GLY A 34 -4.93 15.21 -4.68
N LYS A 35 -4.02 15.96 -5.31
CA LYS A 35 -2.69 15.48 -5.73
C LYS A 35 -1.59 16.35 -5.15
N TYR A 36 -0.66 15.70 -4.47
CA TYR A 36 0.46 16.36 -3.79
C TYR A 36 1.77 15.71 -4.19
N ARG A 37 2.79 16.52 -4.43
CA ARG A 37 4.18 16.07 -4.53
C ARG A 37 4.80 16.02 -3.15
N VAL A 38 5.58 14.99 -2.89
CA VAL A 38 6.25 14.76 -1.61
C VAL A 38 7.76 14.68 -1.82
N GLY A 39 8.52 15.31 -0.93
CA GLY A 39 9.98 15.33 -1.03
C GLY A 39 10.48 16.35 -2.06
N ASP A 40 11.72 16.15 -2.47
CA ASP A 40 12.36 16.72 -3.65
C ASP A 40 12.06 15.93 -4.94
N SER A 41 11.54 14.72 -4.78
CA SER A 41 11.25 13.78 -5.85
C SER A 41 10.00 14.16 -6.67
N SER A 42 9.81 13.48 -7.80
CA SER A 42 8.56 13.54 -8.58
C SER A 42 7.47 12.61 -8.03
N LEU A 43 7.59 12.17 -6.77
CA LEU A 43 6.61 11.29 -6.12
C LEU A 43 5.30 12.03 -5.89
N LEU A 44 4.29 11.67 -6.67
CA LEU A 44 2.94 12.22 -6.57
C LEU A 44 2.04 11.24 -5.81
N ILE A 45 1.41 11.73 -4.75
CA ILE A 45 0.44 10.98 -3.95
C ILE A 45 -0.96 11.57 -4.09
N PHE A 46 -1.96 10.70 -3.97
CA PHE A 46 -3.37 11.09 -3.93
C PHE A 46 -3.83 11.26 -2.49
N VAL A 47 -4.56 12.34 -2.23
CA VAL A 47 -5.02 12.73 -0.90
C VAL A 47 -6.52 13.03 -0.94
N ARG A 48 -7.26 12.60 0.08
CA ARG A 48 -8.71 12.81 0.21
C ARG A 48 -9.12 12.97 1.67
N VAL A 49 -10.29 13.54 1.91
CA VAL A 49 -10.93 13.52 3.25
C VAL A 49 -11.89 12.34 3.34
N LEU A 50 -11.87 11.63 4.46
CA LEU A 50 -12.83 10.58 4.82
C LEU A 50 -13.24 10.76 6.30
N ARG A 51 -14.51 11.07 6.57
CA ARG A 51 -15.03 11.29 7.95
C ARG A 51 -14.12 12.22 8.76
N SER A 52 -13.75 13.36 8.17
CA SER A 52 -12.84 14.37 8.75
C SER A 52 -11.36 13.97 8.89
N HIS A 53 -10.97 12.76 8.46
CA HIS A 53 -9.57 12.35 8.42
C HIS A 53 -8.97 12.59 7.03
N VAL A 54 -7.76 13.14 6.99
CA VAL A 54 -6.98 13.25 5.76
C VAL A 54 -6.30 11.91 5.47
N MET A 55 -6.58 11.35 4.30
CA MET A 55 -6.12 10.05 3.85
C MET A 55 -5.19 10.19 2.64
N VAL A 56 -4.13 9.41 2.59
CA VAL A 56 -3.16 9.33 1.49
C VAL A 56 -3.18 7.94 0.84
N ARG A 57 -2.82 7.87 -0.45
CA ARG A 57 -2.68 6.61 -1.19
C ARG A 57 -1.25 6.08 -1.08
N VAL A 58 -1.08 4.86 -0.56
CA VAL A 58 0.20 4.12 -0.47
C VAL A 58 0.03 2.71 -1.00
N GLY A 59 1.06 2.10 -1.62
CA GLY A 59 1.05 0.88 -2.46
C GLY A 59 0.41 -0.39 -1.88
N GLY A 60 -0.89 -0.36 -1.61
CA GLY A 60 -1.70 -1.42 -1.00
C GLY A 60 -3.03 -0.95 -0.40
N GLY A 61 -3.21 0.34 -0.11
CA GLY A 61 -4.40 0.83 0.58
C GLY A 61 -4.50 2.35 0.72
N TRP A 62 -5.30 2.79 1.69
CA TRP A 62 -5.39 4.18 2.12
C TRP A 62 -4.87 4.28 3.54
N ASP A 63 -3.96 5.22 3.77
CA ASP A 63 -3.39 5.50 5.09
C ASP A 63 -3.78 6.90 5.53
N THR A 64 -3.60 7.25 6.79
CA THR A 64 -3.78 8.63 7.26
C THR A 64 -2.55 9.48 6.91
N LEU A 65 -2.75 10.78 6.66
CA LEU A 65 -1.63 11.69 6.43
C LEU A 65 -0.70 11.76 7.65
N GLU A 66 -1.26 11.68 8.86
CA GLU A 66 -0.48 11.67 10.10
C GLU A 66 0.48 10.47 10.16
N HIS A 67 -0.01 9.25 9.88
CA HIS A 67 0.83 8.05 9.88
C HIS A 67 1.86 8.04 8.74
N TYR A 68 1.52 8.63 7.60
CA TYR A 68 2.47 8.81 6.52
C TYR A 68 3.64 9.71 6.97
N LEU A 69 3.36 10.84 7.60
CA LEU A 69 4.37 11.76 8.11
C LEU A 69 5.19 11.15 9.25
N ASP A 70 4.64 10.28 10.09
CA ASP A 70 5.41 9.59 11.12
C ASP A 70 6.58 8.76 10.55
N LYS A 71 6.48 8.34 9.27
CA LYS A 71 7.55 7.60 8.58
C LYS A 71 8.49 8.47 7.74
N HIS A 72 8.13 9.72 7.47
CA HIS A 72 8.85 10.56 6.51
C HIS A 72 9.34 11.89 7.09
N ASP A 73 8.73 12.39 8.17
CA ASP A 73 9.10 13.63 8.84
C ASP A 73 10.05 13.34 10.03
N PRO A 74 11.33 13.75 9.96
CA PRO A 74 12.33 13.43 10.98
C PRO A 74 11.98 13.92 12.39
N CYS A 75 11.29 15.06 12.53
CA CYS A 75 10.94 15.57 13.85
C CYS A 75 9.84 14.74 14.53
N ARG A 76 9.01 14.04 13.75
CA ARG A 76 7.96 13.15 14.26
C ARG A 76 8.51 11.81 14.73
N CYS A 77 9.67 11.40 14.22
CA CYS A 77 10.37 10.20 14.66
C CYS A 77 10.93 10.27 16.10
N SER A 78 10.99 11.47 16.71
CA SER A 78 11.72 11.69 17.97
C SER A 78 11.03 11.18 19.24
N SER A 79 9.72 10.85 19.22
CA SER A 79 8.97 10.65 20.47
C SER A 79 7.76 9.70 20.36
N THR A 80 7.97 8.42 20.03
CA THR A 80 7.02 7.37 20.46
C THR A 80 7.13 7.08 21.98
N ALA A 81 7.93 7.86 22.72
CA ALA A 81 7.92 7.88 24.17
C ALA A 81 6.75 8.76 24.66
N HIS A 82 5.74 8.12 25.25
CA HIS A 82 4.66 8.73 26.05
C HIS A 82 3.45 9.34 25.31
N ARG A 83 2.86 8.63 24.35
CA ARG A 83 1.40 8.72 24.21
C ARG A 83 0.78 7.64 25.11
N PRO A 84 0.04 7.99 26.20
CA PRO A 84 -0.67 6.98 26.95
C PRO A 84 -1.63 6.24 26.00
N PRO A 85 -1.69 4.91 26.05
CA PRO A 85 -2.59 4.15 25.20
C PRO A 85 -4.02 4.58 25.52
N GLN A 86 -4.75 5.04 24.50
CA GLN A 86 -6.20 5.11 24.55
C GLN A 86 -6.71 3.70 24.92
N PRO A 87 -7.55 3.53 25.95
CA PRO A 87 -8.05 2.22 26.32
C PRO A 87 -8.98 1.73 25.22
N ARG A 88 -8.45 0.90 24.32
CA ARG A 88 -9.28 0.01 23.50
C ARG A 88 -9.68 -1.14 24.40
N VAL A 89 -10.94 -1.15 24.80
CA VAL A 89 -11.59 -2.34 25.37
C VAL A 89 -11.56 -3.44 24.31
N CYS A 90 -10.47 -4.19 24.27
CA CYS A 90 -10.42 -5.50 23.61
C CYS A 90 -11.02 -6.50 24.59
N THR A 91 -12.26 -6.92 24.32
CA THR A 91 -12.87 -8.05 25.00
C THR A 91 -12.03 -9.29 24.73
N PHE A 92 -11.38 -9.78 25.78
CA PHE A 92 -10.62 -11.02 25.80
C PHE A 92 -11.54 -12.22 25.53
N SER A 93 -11.06 -13.19 24.76
CA SER A 93 -11.40 -14.60 24.96
C SER A 93 -10.14 -15.45 24.68
N PRO A 94 -9.52 -16.07 25.70
CA PRO A 94 -8.44 -17.04 25.51
C PRO A 94 -9.07 -18.38 25.06
N GLN A 95 -8.39 -19.26 24.32
CA GLN A 95 -7.52 -20.28 24.90
C GLN A 95 -6.40 -20.73 23.93
N ARG A 96 -5.23 -20.94 24.54
CA ARG A 96 -3.93 -21.49 24.07
C ARG A 96 -3.97 -23.03 24.38
N VAL A 97 -3.40 -23.98 23.63
CA VAL A 97 -2.00 -24.52 23.59
C VAL A 97 -2.05 -25.83 22.74
N SER A 98 -1.24 -26.06 21.69
CA SER A 98 0.09 -26.73 21.61
C SER A 98 0.06 -28.18 21.01
N PRO A 99 1.20 -28.68 20.45
CA PRO A 99 1.27 -29.68 19.38
C PRO A 99 1.82 -31.08 19.80
N THR A 100 1.63 -32.17 19.01
CA THR A 100 2.62 -33.27 18.81
C THR A 100 2.16 -34.40 17.83
N THR A 101 3.09 -34.83 16.96
CA THR A 101 3.45 -36.17 16.39
C THR A 101 2.45 -37.33 16.08
N SER A 102 2.61 -37.86 14.85
CA SER A 102 2.57 -39.30 14.40
C SER A 102 1.20 -40.01 14.12
N PRO A 103 1.15 -41.21 13.48
CA PRO A 103 1.39 -41.56 12.06
C PRO A 103 0.19 -42.30 11.38
N ARG A 104 0.26 -42.62 10.06
CA ARG A 104 -0.71 -43.46 9.29
C ARG A 104 -0.83 -44.90 9.83
N PRO A 105 -1.91 -45.69 9.53
CA PRO A 105 -2.01 -46.56 8.32
C PRO A 105 -3.44 -46.73 7.71
N ALA A 106 -3.61 -46.78 6.37
CA ALA A 106 -4.05 -47.93 5.50
C ALA A 106 -5.47 -48.50 5.81
N SER A 107 -6.48 -48.70 4.94
CA SER A 107 -6.70 -49.06 3.51
C SER A 107 -8.27 -49.09 3.29
N PRO A 108 -8.91 -49.59 2.19
CA PRO A 108 -8.60 -49.74 0.75
C PRO A 108 -9.68 -49.13 -0.22
N VAL A 109 -9.44 -49.25 -1.53
CA VAL A 109 -10.23 -48.78 -2.72
C VAL A 109 -11.16 -49.91 -3.24
N PRO A 110 -12.35 -49.64 -3.86
CA PRO A 110 -12.53 -49.66 -5.34
C PRO A 110 -13.60 -48.63 -5.81
N GLY A 111 -13.69 -48.10 -7.02
CA GLY A 111 -13.09 -48.30 -8.34
C GLY A 111 -13.94 -47.51 -9.35
N SER A 112 -13.36 -47.12 -10.49
CA SER A 112 -13.99 -46.92 -11.83
C SER A 112 -13.26 -45.86 -12.66
N GLU A 113 -12.29 -46.36 -13.44
CA GLU A 113 -12.11 -46.15 -14.88
C GLU A 113 -11.86 -44.75 -15.49
N ARG A 114 -10.60 -44.63 -15.99
CA ARG A 114 -10.19 -44.22 -17.36
C ARG A 114 -10.63 -42.83 -17.85
N ARG A 115 -9.70 -41.89 -18.08
CA ARG A 115 -8.90 -41.70 -19.33
C ARG A 115 -8.49 -40.20 -19.30
N GLY A 116 -7.31 -39.67 -19.60
CA GLY A 116 -6.01 -40.12 -20.09
C GLY A 116 -5.10 -38.87 -20.22
N SER A 117 -3.78 -39.09 -20.22
CA SER A 117 -2.72 -38.27 -20.83
C SER A 117 -2.33 -36.89 -20.24
N ARG A 118 -1.24 -36.91 -19.45
CA ARG A 118 -0.18 -35.88 -19.26
C ARG A 118 0.64 -35.73 -20.59
N PRO A 119 1.46 -34.68 -20.94
CA PRO A 119 2.31 -33.84 -20.07
C PRO A 119 2.42 -32.32 -20.28
N GLU A 120 2.72 -31.67 -19.16
CA GLU A 120 3.78 -30.67 -18.91
C GLU A 120 4.64 -30.23 -20.12
N MET A 121 4.74 -28.91 -20.33
CA MET A 121 5.95 -28.31 -20.90
C MET A 121 6.13 -26.85 -20.43
N THR A 122 7.28 -26.59 -19.83
CA THR A 122 8.06 -25.35 -19.98
C THR A 122 9.49 -25.80 -20.27
N PRO A 123 10.46 -24.95 -20.66
CA PRO A 123 10.40 -23.67 -21.38
C PRO A 123 11.28 -23.72 -22.66
N VAL A 124 11.21 -22.73 -23.56
CA VAL A 124 12.35 -22.49 -24.46
C VAL A 124 12.50 -21.02 -24.86
N SER A 125 13.77 -20.64 -24.89
CA SER A 125 14.34 -19.33 -25.21
C SER A 125 14.57 -19.16 -26.72
N LEU A 126 14.96 -17.93 -27.10
CA LEU A 126 15.79 -17.53 -28.26
C LEU A 126 15.10 -16.84 -29.47
N ARG A 127 15.29 -15.51 -29.48
CA ARG A 127 16.02 -14.69 -30.47
C ARG A 127 15.55 -14.57 -31.94
N SER A 128 15.33 -13.30 -32.28
CA SER A 128 15.89 -12.52 -33.42
C SER A 128 15.38 -12.82 -34.84
N THR A 129 15.04 -11.75 -35.59
CA THR A 129 15.47 -11.37 -36.98
C THR A 129 14.62 -10.14 -37.37
N LYS A 130 15.19 -8.93 -37.41
CA LYS A 130 15.55 -8.13 -38.61
C LYS A 130 14.50 -8.23 -39.73
N GLU A 131 13.96 -7.11 -40.23
CA GLU A 131 13.67 -6.80 -41.66
C GLU A 131 13.18 -5.32 -41.78
N GLY A 132 13.88 -4.51 -42.59
CA GLY A 132 13.27 -3.41 -43.37
C GLY A 132 12.81 -3.97 -44.73
N PRO A 133 12.45 -3.19 -45.79
CA PRO A 133 12.82 -1.80 -46.08
C PRO A 133 11.70 -0.92 -46.75
N GLU A 134 12.11 0.30 -47.13
CA GLU A 134 11.70 1.16 -48.28
C GLU A 134 10.31 1.83 -48.45
N THR A 135 10.37 3.15 -48.65
CA THR A 135 9.47 4.12 -49.34
C THR A 135 9.27 3.73 -50.84
N PRO A 136 8.46 4.39 -51.74
CA PRO A 136 7.94 5.78 -51.81
C PRO A 136 6.49 5.87 -52.41
N PRO A 137 6.10 6.85 -53.26
CA PRO A 137 5.77 8.27 -52.98
C PRO A 137 4.32 8.64 -53.37
N ARG A 138 3.85 9.83 -52.91
CA ARG A 138 3.10 10.78 -53.76
C ARG A 138 3.10 12.18 -53.17
#